data_AF-A0AAD5R4J2-F1
#
_entry.id   AF-A0AAD5R4J2-F1
#
_cell.length_a   1.000
_cell.length_b   1.000
_cell.length_c   1.000
_cell.angle_alpha   90.00
_cell.angle_beta   90.00
_cell.angle_gamma   90.00
#
_symmetry.space_group_name_H-M   'P 1'
#
loop_
_entity.id
_entity.type
_entity.pdbx_description
1 polymer ?
#
loop_
_entity_poly.entity_id
_entity_poly.type
_entity_poly.pdbx_seq_one_letter_code
_entity_poly.pdbx_strand_id
1 'polypeptide(L)'
;MMRLDFDHIIISLLVTISIVLGCGVMPPGQASTRTFNVTGFTTLPIAMVYSRVADVRTRISGIGISEAGARGFVERIVMQTLFDVLERQARSALLPDAIITAILSQLTVQISYKPMDCLMVVKPEDKPAKDKERNCIIVSDTVTGICYAPKQRRAKKCTEANGKETSVEAIPIEHLSISGILSTTNFIMESWSKAMWQRVVHRALRMLASSPYGTHHFFSAKATVGGN
;
A
#
# COMPACT_ATOMS: atom_id res chain seq x y z
N MET A 1 -14.04 25.10 32.43
CA MET A 1 -14.55 24.38 31.24
C MET A 1 -13.34 23.80 30.52
N MET A 2 -13.38 22.50 30.25
CA MET A 2 -12.26 21.55 30.31
C MET A 2 -11.08 21.83 29.37
N ARG A 3 -9.87 21.95 29.96
CA ARG A 3 -8.60 21.56 29.33
C ARG A 3 -8.52 20.03 29.42
N LEU A 4 -8.51 19.35 28.29
CA LEU A 4 -8.25 17.93 28.22
C LEU A 4 -6.73 17.73 28.13
N ASP A 5 -6.16 17.22 29.21
CA ASP A 5 -4.80 16.69 29.32
C ASP A 5 -4.58 15.57 28.28
N PHE A 6 -3.88 15.89 27.19
CA PHE A 6 -3.46 14.91 26.17
C PHE A 6 -1.99 14.49 26.31
N ASP A 7 -1.23 15.11 27.22
CA ASP A 7 0.23 14.91 27.34
C ASP A 7 0.64 13.76 28.26
N HIS A 8 -0.30 13.09 28.94
CA HIS A 8 0.00 11.97 29.84
C HIS A 8 -0.13 10.57 29.21
N ILE A 9 -0.64 10.44 27.99
CA ILE A 9 -0.72 9.14 27.30
C ILE A 9 0.55 8.85 26.47
N ILE A 10 1.35 9.87 26.15
CA ILE A 10 2.54 9.72 25.28
C ILE A 10 3.79 9.27 26.06
N ILE A 11 3.84 9.47 27.38
CA ILE A 11 5.04 9.19 28.20
C ILE A 11 4.97 7.83 28.92
N SER A 12 3.78 7.25 29.14
CA SER A 12 3.65 6.00 29.93
C SER A 12 3.98 4.71 29.16
N LEU A 13 4.52 4.78 27.94
CA LEU A 13 4.89 3.60 27.13
C LEU A 13 6.39 3.54 26.77
N LEU A 14 7.22 4.28 27.50
CA LEU A 14 8.67 4.13 27.51
C LEU A 14 9.07 3.52 28.85
N VAL A 15 9.82 2.41 28.81
CA VAL A 15 10.42 1.68 29.94
C VAL A 15 9.55 0.60 30.61
N THR A 16 9.14 -0.40 29.83
CA THR A 16 9.20 -1.80 30.29
C THR A 16 9.83 -2.66 29.20
N ILE A 17 11.13 -2.42 28.94
CA ILE A 17 11.98 -3.46 28.37
C ILE A 17 12.19 -4.46 29.52
N SER A 18 11.20 -5.33 29.74
CA SER A 18 11.45 -6.56 30.49
C SER A 18 12.42 -7.36 29.64
N ILE A 19 13.70 -7.26 29.98
CA ILE A 19 14.76 -8.12 29.48
C ILE A 19 14.45 -9.51 30.06
N VAL A 20 13.47 -10.20 29.47
CA VAL A 20 13.31 -11.64 29.68
C VAL A 20 14.48 -12.26 28.95
N LEU A 21 15.59 -12.39 29.68
CA LEU A 21 16.73 -13.25 29.36
C LEU A 21 16.26 -14.71 29.41
N GLY A 22 15.37 -15.08 28.49
CA GLY A 22 15.21 -16.47 28.07
C GLY A 22 16.38 -16.78 27.15
N CYS A 23 17.38 -17.48 27.69
CA CYS A 23 18.64 -17.81 27.03
C CYS A 23 18.43 -18.47 25.66
N GLY A 24 18.74 -17.70 24.63
CA GLY A 24 18.84 -18.11 23.24
C GLY A 24 19.33 -16.90 22.47
N VAL A 25 20.58 -16.50 22.70
CA VAL A 25 21.22 -15.46 21.89
C VAL A 25 21.14 -15.95 20.45
N MET A 26 20.34 -15.26 19.63
CA MET A 26 20.17 -15.69 18.25
C MET A 26 21.54 -15.72 17.58
N PRO A 27 21.91 -16.80 16.86
CA PRO A 27 23.17 -16.85 16.15
C PRO A 27 23.30 -15.61 15.24
N PRO A 28 24.48 -14.97 15.19
CA PRO A 28 24.73 -13.89 14.25
C PRO A 28 24.33 -14.32 12.83
N GLY A 29 23.41 -13.59 12.21
CA GLY A 29 22.97 -13.83 10.83
C GLY A 29 21.59 -14.47 10.65
N GLN A 30 20.88 -14.85 11.71
CA GLN A 30 19.48 -15.24 11.57
C GLN A 30 18.61 -13.97 11.42
N ALA A 31 17.63 -14.01 10.52
CA ALA A 31 16.75 -12.87 10.26
C ALA A 31 15.37 -13.15 10.83
N SER A 32 14.82 -12.20 11.59
CA SER A 32 13.43 -12.25 12.01
C SER A 32 12.56 -11.69 10.90
N THR A 33 11.57 -12.45 10.46
CA THR A 33 10.65 -12.00 9.40
C THR A 33 9.21 -11.89 9.88
N ARG A 34 8.49 -10.93 9.29
CA ARG A 34 7.08 -10.62 9.57
C ARG A 34 6.39 -10.35 8.25
N THR A 35 5.27 -11.02 8.03
CA THR A 35 4.41 -10.71 6.89
C THR A 35 3.44 -9.59 7.26
N PHE A 36 3.09 -8.75 6.30
CA PHE A 36 1.98 -7.82 6.44
C PHE A 36 1.12 -7.81 5.19
N ASN A 37 -0.15 -7.47 5.37
CA ASN A 37 -1.11 -7.31 4.28
C ASN A 37 -1.90 -6.03 4.47
N VAL A 38 -2.07 -5.27 3.40
CA VAL A 38 -2.88 -4.05 3.31
C VAL A 38 -4.00 -4.34 2.32
N THR A 39 -5.24 -4.29 2.81
CA THR A 39 -6.45 -4.56 2.01
C THR A 39 -7.52 -3.51 2.29
N GLY A 40 -8.64 -3.54 1.57
CA GLY A 40 -9.81 -2.71 1.88
C GLY A 40 -9.81 -1.31 1.28
N PHE A 41 -8.85 -1.00 0.40
CA PHE A 41 -8.99 0.14 -0.53
C PHE A 41 -9.84 -0.27 -1.73
N THR A 42 -10.63 0.66 -2.28
CA THR A 42 -11.63 0.37 -3.34
C THR A 42 -11.29 1.02 -4.68
N THR A 43 -10.28 1.90 -4.70
CA THR A 43 -9.82 2.62 -5.89
C THR A 43 -8.29 2.54 -5.97
N LEU A 44 -7.74 2.76 -7.16
CA LEU A 44 -6.28 2.76 -7.37
C LEU A 44 -5.77 4.12 -7.84
N PRO A 45 -4.68 4.65 -7.25
CA PRO A 45 -3.92 5.73 -7.85
C PRO A 45 -3.43 5.32 -9.24
N ILE A 46 -3.37 6.28 -10.17
CA ILE A 46 -2.92 6.02 -11.55
C ILE A 46 -1.51 5.42 -11.63
N ALA A 47 -0.64 5.78 -10.69
CA ALA A 47 0.73 5.30 -10.60
C ALA A 47 0.83 3.82 -10.15
N MET A 48 -0.25 3.24 -9.61
CA MET A 48 -0.31 1.82 -9.23
C MET A 48 -0.80 0.91 -10.36
N VAL A 49 -1.25 1.48 -11.48
CA VAL A 49 -1.63 0.73 -12.68
C VAL A 49 -0.66 1.00 -13.82
N TYR A 50 -0.69 0.16 -14.85
CA TYR A 50 0.15 0.34 -16.03
C TYR A 50 -0.65 0.19 -17.32
N SER A 51 -0.08 0.66 -18.42
CA SER A 51 -0.59 0.38 -19.76
C SER A 51 0.54 0.10 -20.73
N ARG A 52 0.34 -0.92 -21.56
CA ARG A 52 1.23 -1.24 -22.68
C ARG A 52 0.89 -0.45 -23.95
N VAL A 53 -0.27 0.21 -23.98
CA VAL A 53 -0.77 0.94 -25.15
C VAL A 53 -0.23 2.36 -25.15
N ALA A 54 0.48 2.76 -26.21
CA ALA A 54 1.10 4.09 -26.31
C ALA A 54 0.07 5.23 -26.18
N ASP A 55 -1.09 5.08 -26.84
CA ASP A 55 -2.15 6.09 -26.82
C ASP A 55 -2.78 6.30 -25.44
N VAL A 56 -2.83 5.24 -24.62
CA VAL A 56 -3.28 5.37 -23.23
C VAL A 56 -2.27 6.17 -22.42
N ARG A 57 -0.97 5.88 -22.59
CA ARG A 57 0.12 6.58 -21.89
C ARG A 57 0.23 8.06 -22.28
N THR A 58 -0.14 8.43 -23.50
CA THR A 58 -0.15 9.84 -23.93
C THR A 58 -1.36 10.61 -23.39
N ARG A 59 -2.50 9.94 -23.21
CA ARG A 59 -3.73 10.56 -22.68
C ARG A 59 -3.73 10.69 -21.16
N ILE A 60 -3.04 9.78 -20.48
CA ILE A 60 -3.05 9.68 -19.02
C ILE A 60 -1.66 9.89 -18.46
N SER A 61 -1.43 11.09 -17.95
CA SER A 61 -0.20 11.44 -17.25
C SER A 61 -0.05 10.61 -15.98
N GLY A 62 1.12 10.01 -15.78
CA GLY A 62 1.47 9.30 -14.55
C GLY A 62 1.10 7.82 -14.52
N ILE A 63 0.43 7.29 -15.55
CA ILE A 63 0.22 5.83 -15.66
C ILE A 63 1.57 5.11 -15.84
N GLY A 64 1.73 3.95 -15.19
CA GLY A 64 2.91 3.13 -15.37
C GLY A 64 3.10 2.70 -16.83
N ILE A 65 4.32 2.79 -17.34
CA ILE A 65 4.66 2.34 -18.70
C ILE A 65 4.81 0.81 -18.81
N SER A 66 4.91 0.14 -17.67
CA SER A 66 5.11 -1.31 -17.55
C SER A 66 4.63 -1.79 -16.19
N GLU A 67 4.38 -3.10 -16.09
CA GLU A 67 4.04 -3.74 -14.82
C GLU A 67 5.13 -3.51 -13.77
N ALA A 68 6.40 -3.67 -14.15
CA ALA A 68 7.53 -3.45 -13.27
C ALA A 68 7.60 -2.01 -12.75
N GLY A 69 7.27 -1.01 -13.58
CA GLY A 69 7.24 0.39 -13.18
C GLY A 69 6.16 0.68 -12.12
N ALA A 70 4.94 0.18 -12.34
CA ALA A 70 3.84 0.31 -11.38
C ALA A 70 4.13 -0.43 -10.07
N ARG A 71 4.72 -1.63 -10.14
CA ARG A 71 5.16 -2.37 -8.94
C ARG A 71 6.25 -1.62 -8.18
N GLY A 72 7.27 -1.11 -8.88
CA GLY A 72 8.36 -0.33 -8.29
C GLY A 72 7.88 0.98 -7.65
N PHE A 73 6.80 1.58 -8.16
CA PHE A 73 6.15 2.70 -7.49
C PHE A 73 5.56 2.29 -6.14
N VAL A 74 4.80 1.19 -6.08
CA VAL A 74 4.20 0.68 -4.83
C VAL A 74 5.28 0.28 -3.82
N GLU A 75 6.31 -0.44 -4.28
CA GLU A 75 7.48 -0.79 -3.47
C GLU A 75 8.09 0.45 -2.82
N ARG A 76 8.36 1.49 -3.60
CA ARG A 76 8.99 2.72 -3.12
C ARG A 76 8.13 3.43 -2.08
N ILE A 77 6.84 3.67 -2.36
CA ILE A 77 5.98 4.42 -1.42
C ILE A 77 5.79 3.66 -0.11
N VAL A 78 5.67 2.33 -0.16
CA VAL A 78 5.51 1.51 1.05
C VAL A 78 6.80 1.49 1.85
N MET A 79 7.95 1.29 1.21
CA MET A 79 9.26 1.31 1.86
C MET A 79 9.55 2.66 2.52
N GLN A 80 9.42 3.77 1.79
CA GLN A 80 9.62 5.12 2.30
C GLN A 80 8.74 5.36 3.53
N THR A 81 7.45 5.00 3.42
CA THR A 81 6.50 5.20 4.50
C THR A 81 6.85 4.37 5.75
N LEU A 82 7.26 3.12 5.58
CA LEU A 82 7.67 2.28 6.71
C LEU A 82 8.91 2.84 7.39
N PHE A 83 9.90 3.29 6.61
CA PHE A 83 11.15 3.84 7.12
C PHE A 83 10.92 5.15 7.86
N ASP A 84 10.12 6.05 7.31
CA ASP A 84 9.73 7.32 7.95
C ASP A 84 9.05 7.09 9.30
N VAL A 85 8.15 6.09 9.39
CA VAL A 85 7.47 5.77 10.66
C VAL A 85 8.45 5.25 11.70
N LEU A 86 9.36 4.36 11.29
CA LEU A 86 10.39 3.81 12.17
C LEU A 86 11.37 4.89 12.63
N GLU A 87 11.81 5.76 11.73
CA GLU A 87 12.67 6.90 12.03
C GLU A 87 12.00 7.85 13.02
N ARG A 88 10.74 8.24 12.78
CA ARG A 88 9.98 9.09 13.72
C ARG A 88 9.81 8.44 15.08
N GLN A 89 9.55 7.14 15.12
CA GLN A 89 9.42 6.40 16.37
C GLN A 89 10.77 6.34 17.12
N ALA A 90 11.87 6.08 16.41
CA ALA A 90 13.20 6.04 16.99
C ALA A 90 13.65 7.40 17.52
N ARG A 91 13.39 8.49 16.77
CA ARG A 91 13.63 9.87 17.23
C ARG A 91 12.78 10.22 18.45
N SER A 92 11.51 9.79 18.49
CA SER A 92 10.64 10.00 19.67
C SER A 92 11.14 9.26 20.92
N ALA A 93 11.95 8.21 20.73
CA ALA A 93 12.63 7.49 21.80
C ALA A 93 14.04 8.04 22.11
N LEU A 94 14.39 9.22 21.57
CA LEU A 94 15.67 9.91 21.76
C LEU A 94 16.90 9.08 21.33
N LEU A 95 16.74 8.20 20.33
CA LEU A 95 17.89 7.48 19.76
C LEU A 95 18.76 8.43 18.92
N PRO A 96 20.11 8.36 19.01
CA PRO A 96 21.00 9.12 18.15
C PRO A 96 20.85 8.74 16.67
N ASP A 97 20.98 9.69 15.75
CA ASP A 97 20.80 9.45 14.30
C ASP A 97 21.68 8.32 13.74
N ALA A 98 22.91 8.15 14.26
CA ALA A 98 23.80 7.06 13.89
C ALA A 98 23.20 5.68 14.22
N ILE A 99 22.53 5.57 15.37
CA ILE A 99 21.84 4.34 15.79
C ILE A 99 20.60 4.11 14.94
N ILE A 100 19.82 5.16 14.66
CA ILE A 100 18.65 5.07 13.78
C ILE A 100 19.06 4.53 12.41
N THR A 101 20.11 5.11 11.82
CA THR A 101 20.63 4.70 10.52
C THR A 101 21.08 3.23 10.53
N ALA A 102 21.81 2.81 11.57
CA ALA A 102 22.27 1.44 11.71
C ALA A 102 21.14 0.42 11.91
N ILE A 103 20.03 0.82 12.55
CA ILE A 103 18.83 0.01 12.71
C ILE A 103 18.11 -0.12 11.36
N LEU A 104 17.88 0.99 10.67
CA LEU A 104 17.17 1.01 9.38
C LEU A 104 17.95 0.28 8.28
N SER A 105 19.29 0.32 8.28
CA SER A 105 20.12 -0.42 7.31
C SER A 105 20.04 -1.94 7.47
N GLN A 106 19.55 -2.43 8.62
CA GLN A 106 19.34 -3.85 8.90
C GLN A 106 17.89 -4.28 8.66
N LEU A 107 17.06 -3.42 8.06
CA LEU A 107 15.68 -3.73 7.70
C LEU A 107 15.57 -3.88 6.18
N THR A 108 15.07 -5.05 5.77
CA THR A 108 14.72 -5.34 4.38
C THR A 108 13.20 -5.44 4.27
N VAL A 109 12.65 -4.83 3.23
CA VAL A 109 11.22 -4.91 2.91
C VAL A 109 11.08 -5.49 1.51
N GLN A 110 10.30 -6.55 1.38
CA GLN A 110 9.92 -7.12 0.10
C GLN A 110 8.42 -6.93 -0.10
N ILE A 111 8.02 -6.29 -1.19
CA ILE A 111 6.60 -6.03 -1.47
C ILE A 111 6.13 -6.95 -2.59
N SER A 112 4.94 -7.51 -2.41
CA SER A 112 4.22 -8.25 -3.42
C SER A 112 2.92 -7.50 -3.73
N TYR A 113 2.86 -7.01 -4.96
CA TYR A 113 1.74 -6.26 -5.52
C TYR A 113 1.53 -6.69 -6.96
N LYS A 114 0.27 -6.82 -7.38
CA LYS A 114 -0.13 -7.17 -8.75
C LYS A 114 -0.75 -5.96 -9.45
N PRO A 115 0.03 -5.20 -10.23
CA PRO A 115 -0.49 -4.06 -10.99
C PRO A 115 -1.57 -4.50 -11.98
N MET A 116 -2.53 -3.60 -12.21
CA MET A 116 -3.56 -3.81 -13.23
C MET A 116 -3.11 -3.22 -14.58
N ASP A 117 -3.34 -3.96 -15.66
CA ASP A 117 -3.11 -3.50 -17.04
C ASP A 117 -4.36 -2.80 -17.58
N CYS A 118 -4.22 -1.52 -17.93
CA CYS A 118 -5.24 -0.66 -18.49
C CYS A 118 -5.03 -0.52 -19.99
N LEU A 119 -5.74 -1.32 -20.78
CA LEU A 119 -5.57 -1.35 -22.24
C LEU A 119 -6.30 -0.21 -22.94
N MET A 120 -7.36 0.30 -22.31
CA MET A 120 -8.00 1.56 -22.70
C MET A 120 -8.40 2.36 -21.47
N VAL A 121 -8.58 3.65 -21.72
CA VAL A 121 -9.09 4.59 -20.73
C VAL A 121 -10.40 5.11 -21.22
N VAL A 122 -11.42 4.94 -20.38
CA VAL A 122 -12.78 5.37 -20.67
C VAL A 122 -13.09 6.41 -19.61
N LYS A 123 -13.36 7.65 -20.01
CA LYS A 123 -14.06 8.58 -19.12
C LYS A 123 -15.46 8.03 -18.85
N PRO A 124 -16.12 8.40 -17.75
CA PRO A 124 -17.48 7.93 -17.47
C PRO A 124 -18.47 8.11 -18.64
N GLU A 125 -18.29 9.14 -19.46
CA GLU A 125 -19.07 9.42 -20.67
C GLU A 125 -18.57 8.74 -21.97
N ASP A 126 -17.37 8.15 -21.99
CA ASP A 126 -16.73 7.64 -23.19
C ASP A 126 -17.18 6.23 -23.58
N LYS A 127 -16.95 5.92 -24.86
CA LYS A 127 -17.35 4.68 -25.50
C LYS A 127 -16.25 3.62 -25.40
N PRO A 128 -16.44 2.47 -24.69
CA PRO A 128 -15.44 1.40 -24.70
C PRO A 128 -15.30 0.82 -26.12
N ALA A 129 -14.08 0.49 -26.52
CA ALA A 129 -13.87 -0.16 -27.81
C ALA A 129 -14.34 -1.62 -27.78
N LYS A 130 -14.60 -2.16 -28.97
CA LYS A 130 -15.28 -3.46 -29.20
C LYS A 130 -14.44 -4.69 -28.81
N ASP A 131 -13.17 -4.51 -28.46
CA ASP A 131 -12.29 -5.61 -28.12
C ASP A 131 -12.48 -6.06 -26.67
N LYS A 132 -12.36 -7.38 -26.47
CA LYS A 132 -12.65 -8.12 -25.22
C LYS A 132 -11.67 -7.82 -24.08
N GLU A 133 -11.05 -6.65 -24.10
CA GLU A 133 -9.92 -6.28 -23.27
C GLU A 133 -10.36 -5.45 -22.06
N ARG A 134 -9.53 -5.48 -21.01
CA ARG A 134 -9.79 -4.82 -19.74
C ARG A 134 -9.62 -3.31 -19.90
N ASN A 135 -10.73 -2.59 -19.80
CA ASN A 135 -10.77 -1.14 -19.89
C ASN A 135 -10.86 -0.53 -18.50
N CYS A 136 -9.97 0.40 -18.17
CA CYS A 136 -9.98 1.07 -16.88
C CYS A 136 -10.88 2.32 -16.94
N ILE A 137 -11.71 2.48 -15.91
CA ILE A 137 -12.50 3.70 -15.71
C ILE A 137 -11.66 4.65 -14.86
N ILE A 138 -11.26 5.78 -15.47
CA ILE A 138 -10.43 6.77 -14.81
C ILE A 138 -11.25 8.03 -14.58
N VAL A 139 -11.34 8.43 -13.32
CA VAL A 139 -11.94 9.70 -12.90
C VAL A 139 -10.82 10.53 -12.28
N SER A 140 -10.50 11.65 -12.93
CA SER A 140 -9.33 12.48 -12.62
C SER A 140 -8.02 11.70 -12.77
N ASP A 141 -7.49 11.17 -11.67
CA ASP A 141 -6.22 10.45 -11.52
C ASP A 141 -6.41 9.09 -10.82
N THR A 142 -7.66 8.64 -10.75
CA THR A 142 -8.07 7.50 -9.94
C THR A 142 -8.76 6.48 -10.81
N VAL A 143 -8.30 5.23 -10.73
CA VAL A 143 -9.03 4.10 -11.28
C VAL A 143 -10.14 3.71 -10.30
N THR A 144 -11.39 3.84 -10.74
CA THR A 144 -12.58 3.63 -9.92
C THR A 144 -13.30 2.32 -10.23
N GLY A 145 -12.97 1.69 -11.35
CA GLY A 145 -13.58 0.45 -11.79
C GLY A 145 -13.01 -0.03 -13.12
N ILE A 146 -13.59 -1.11 -13.62
CA ILE A 146 -13.26 -1.69 -14.92
C ILE A 146 -14.50 -1.89 -15.76
N CYS A 147 -14.37 -1.70 -17.07
CA CYS A 147 -15.39 -2.05 -18.04
C CYS A 147 -14.95 -3.31 -18.79
N TYR A 148 -15.86 -4.28 -18.88
CA TYR A 148 -15.72 -5.46 -19.73
C TYR A 148 -16.74 -5.42 -20.86
N ALA A 149 -16.37 -5.99 -22.02
CA ALA A 149 -17.36 -6.38 -23.02
C ALA A 149 -18.38 -7.33 -22.37
N PRO A 150 -19.69 -7.04 -22.42
CA PRO A 150 -20.69 -7.72 -21.61
C PRO A 150 -20.78 -9.20 -21.98
N LYS A 151 -20.60 -10.09 -21.00
CA LYS A 151 -21.00 -11.50 -21.11
C LYS A 151 -22.44 -11.75 -20.65
N GLN A 152 -23.05 -10.83 -19.86
CA GLN A 152 -24.40 -11.01 -19.29
C GLN A 152 -25.18 -9.68 -19.13
N ARG A 153 -26.52 -9.79 -19.06
CA ARG A 153 -27.52 -8.70 -19.24
C ARG A 153 -27.78 -7.77 -18.03
N ARG A 154 -27.01 -7.81 -16.93
CA ARG A 154 -27.42 -7.18 -15.64
C ARG A 154 -26.36 -6.38 -14.85
N ALA A 155 -25.29 -5.86 -15.45
CA ALA A 155 -24.37 -4.96 -14.73
C ALA A 155 -24.43 -3.49 -15.18
N LYS A 156 -23.96 -2.60 -14.29
CA LYS A 156 -23.98 -1.12 -14.41
C LYS A 156 -23.41 -0.68 -15.76
N LYS A 157 -23.96 0.35 -16.41
CA LYS A 157 -23.78 0.53 -17.87
C LYS A 157 -22.52 1.37 -18.21
N CYS A 158 -21.56 0.87 -19.00
CA CYS A 158 -20.62 1.72 -19.78
C CYS A 158 -21.05 1.75 -21.25
N THR A 159 -21.12 2.90 -21.90
CA THR A 159 -21.85 3.04 -23.18
C THR A 159 -20.97 2.78 -24.39
N GLU A 160 -21.00 1.62 -25.05
CA GLU A 160 -20.23 1.29 -26.28
C GLU A 160 -20.38 2.34 -27.40
N ALA A 161 -19.44 2.32 -28.36
CA ALA A 161 -19.42 3.26 -29.49
C ALA A 161 -20.66 3.25 -30.39
N ASN A 162 -21.41 2.15 -30.37
CA ASN A 162 -22.66 1.91 -31.07
C ASN A 162 -23.93 2.21 -30.22
N GLY A 163 -23.78 2.74 -29.00
CA GLY A 163 -24.88 2.99 -28.07
C GLY A 163 -25.33 1.77 -27.24
N LYS A 164 -24.59 0.65 -27.27
CA LYS A 164 -24.90 -0.57 -26.51
C LYS A 164 -24.29 -0.51 -25.10
N GLU A 165 -25.00 -1.00 -24.12
CA GLU A 165 -24.63 -0.90 -22.72
C GLU A 165 -23.72 -2.07 -22.29
N THR A 166 -22.51 -1.79 -21.81
CA THR A 166 -21.55 -2.74 -21.19
C THR A 166 -21.59 -2.68 -19.67
N SER A 167 -20.89 -3.55 -18.96
CA SER A 167 -20.98 -3.71 -17.50
C SER A 167 -19.76 -3.12 -16.77
N VAL A 168 -19.96 -2.10 -15.92
CA VAL A 168 -19.01 -1.58 -14.92
C VAL A 168 -18.93 -2.58 -13.80
N GLU A 169 -17.74 -3.11 -13.58
CA GLU A 169 -17.41 -4.01 -12.50
C GLU A 169 -16.44 -3.33 -11.52
N ALA A 170 -16.47 -3.82 -10.27
CA ALA A 170 -15.50 -3.43 -9.28
C ALA A 170 -14.10 -3.92 -9.68
N ILE A 171 -13.06 -3.21 -9.22
CA ILE A 171 -11.68 -3.64 -9.41
C ILE A 171 -11.49 -4.99 -8.68
N PRO A 172 -10.95 -6.02 -9.35
CA PRO A 172 -10.67 -7.31 -8.72
C PRO A 172 -9.76 -7.17 -7.50
N ILE A 173 -10.06 -7.95 -6.46
CA ILE A 173 -9.37 -7.89 -5.16
C ILE A 173 -7.85 -8.12 -5.27
N GLU A 174 -7.39 -8.90 -6.24
CA GLU A 174 -5.96 -9.12 -6.46
C GLU A 174 -5.18 -7.83 -6.81
N HIS A 175 -5.86 -6.82 -7.35
CA HIS A 175 -5.27 -5.51 -7.63
C HIS A 175 -5.44 -4.53 -6.46
N LEU A 176 -6.29 -4.88 -5.48
CA LEU A 176 -6.63 -4.09 -4.29
C LEU A 176 -5.99 -4.65 -3.01
N SER A 177 -4.88 -5.37 -3.15
CA SER A 177 -4.12 -5.91 -2.02
C SER A 177 -2.63 -5.66 -2.21
N ILE A 178 -1.98 -5.21 -1.13
CA ILE A 178 -0.52 -5.09 -1.06
C ILE A 178 -0.07 -5.99 0.07
N SER A 179 0.80 -6.94 -0.22
CA SER A 179 1.42 -7.78 0.80
C SER A 179 2.91 -7.50 0.86
N GLY A 180 3.54 -7.80 1.98
CA GLY A 180 4.98 -7.66 2.10
C GLY A 180 5.59 -8.48 3.22
N ILE A 181 6.90 -8.64 3.13
CA ILE A 181 7.74 -9.31 4.12
C ILE A 181 8.72 -8.27 4.65
N LEU A 182 8.68 -8.07 5.96
CA LEU A 182 9.66 -7.30 6.72
C LEU A 182 10.65 -8.28 7.30
N SER A 183 11.94 -8.10 7.00
CA SER A 183 13.02 -8.93 7.53
C SER A 183 14.02 -8.04 8.24
N THR A 184 14.43 -8.40 9.44
CA THR A 184 15.47 -7.67 10.16
C THR A 184 16.48 -8.60 10.82
N THR A 185 17.75 -8.17 10.83
CA THR A 185 18.82 -8.79 11.62
C THR A 185 19.10 -8.00 12.90
N ASN A 186 18.35 -6.93 13.16
CA ASN A 186 18.53 -6.09 14.34
C ASN A 186 17.85 -6.72 15.57
N PHE A 187 18.65 -7.04 16.60
CA PHE A 187 18.16 -7.72 17.81
C PHE A 187 17.04 -6.95 18.53
N ILE A 188 17.03 -5.61 18.46
CA ILE A 188 15.99 -4.80 19.09
C ILE A 188 14.67 -5.02 18.37
N MET A 189 14.66 -4.89 17.05
CA MET A 189 13.44 -5.01 16.23
C MET A 189 12.95 -6.46 16.13
N GLU A 190 13.85 -7.43 16.21
CA GLU A 190 13.49 -8.84 16.31
C GLU A 190 12.61 -9.13 17.53
N SER A 191 12.97 -8.58 18.69
CA SER A 191 12.26 -8.79 19.95
C SER A 191 10.87 -8.13 19.98
N TRP A 192 10.52 -7.34 18.97
CA TRP A 192 9.24 -6.67 18.92
C TRP A 192 8.08 -7.66 18.78
N SER A 193 7.12 -7.50 19.68
CA SER A 193 5.86 -8.24 19.63
C SER A 193 5.09 -7.96 18.33
N LYS A 194 4.20 -8.88 17.96
CA LYS A 194 3.24 -8.68 16.87
C LYS A 194 2.47 -7.35 17.00
N ALA A 195 2.10 -6.98 18.23
CA ALA A 195 1.39 -5.73 18.50
C ALA A 195 2.24 -4.48 18.22
N MET A 196 3.55 -4.53 18.49
CA MET A 196 4.48 -3.45 18.13
C MET A 196 4.57 -3.27 16.62
N TRP A 197 4.78 -4.37 15.89
CA TRP A 197 4.80 -4.35 14.42
C TRP A 197 3.47 -3.88 13.84
N GLN A 198 2.35 -4.33 14.41
CA GLN A 198 1.01 -3.90 14.00
C GLN A 198 0.85 -2.37 14.13
N ARG A 199 1.36 -1.76 15.20
CA ARG A 199 1.34 -0.30 15.38
C ARG A 199 2.17 0.42 14.31
N VAL A 200 3.34 -0.11 13.95
CA VAL A 200 4.18 0.45 12.88
C VAL A 200 3.44 0.42 11.55
N VAL A 201 2.91 -0.74 11.15
CA VAL A 201 2.20 -0.86 9.87
C VAL A 201 0.92 -0.01 9.85
N HIS A 202 0.19 0.11 10.97
CA HIS A 202 -0.96 1.02 11.06
C HIS A 202 -0.58 2.50 10.97
N ARG A 203 0.56 2.91 11.54
CA ARG A 203 1.08 4.27 11.38
C ARG A 203 1.50 4.51 9.93
N ALA A 204 2.14 3.54 9.29
CA ALA A 204 2.53 3.63 7.89
C ALA A 204 1.30 3.76 6.99
N LEU A 205 0.27 2.94 7.21
CA LEU A 205 -0.97 3.03 6.45
C LEU A 205 -1.67 4.39 6.62
N ARG A 206 -1.72 4.93 7.85
CA ARG A 206 -2.26 6.28 8.08
C ARG A 206 -1.46 7.35 7.36
N MET A 207 -0.14 7.22 7.34
CA MET A 207 0.74 8.16 6.63
C MET A 207 0.55 8.08 5.11
N LEU A 208 0.42 6.87 4.55
CA LEU A 208 0.02 6.67 3.15
C LEU A 208 -1.34 7.32 2.86
N ALA A 209 -2.34 7.12 3.71
CA ALA A 209 -3.67 7.72 3.55
C ALA A 209 -3.65 9.25 3.59
N SER A 210 -2.72 9.86 4.34
CA SER A 210 -2.51 11.32 4.35
C SER A 210 -1.59 11.83 3.23
N SER A 211 -0.93 10.94 2.49
CA SER A 211 -0.03 11.33 1.41
C SER A 211 -0.82 11.84 0.19
N PRO A 212 -0.17 12.57 -0.74
CA PRO A 212 -0.79 12.95 -2.01
C PRO A 212 -1.36 11.77 -2.80
N TYR A 213 -0.88 10.56 -2.53
CA TYR A 213 -1.31 9.33 -3.19
C TYR A 213 -2.41 8.56 -2.44
N GLY A 214 -2.95 9.08 -1.33
CA GLY A 214 -3.77 8.27 -0.44
C GLY A 214 -5.08 8.83 0.09
N THR A 215 -5.35 10.13 -0.06
CA THR A 215 -6.55 10.77 0.51
C THR A 215 -7.86 10.13 0.01
N HIS A 216 -7.84 9.54 -1.19
CA HIS A 216 -9.01 8.88 -1.79
C HIS A 216 -8.86 7.37 -2.00
N HIS A 217 -7.70 6.81 -1.65
CA HIS A 217 -7.36 5.42 -1.96
C HIS A 217 -7.22 4.59 -0.69
N PHE A 218 -6.41 5.04 0.28
CA PHE A 218 -6.06 4.24 1.45
C PHE A 218 -6.92 4.54 2.68
N PHE A 219 -7.89 5.44 2.61
CA PHE A 219 -8.70 5.86 3.78
C PHE A 219 -9.45 4.69 4.45
N SER A 220 -10.02 3.78 3.66
CA SER A 220 -10.72 2.59 4.15
C SER A 220 -9.82 1.37 4.32
N ALA A 221 -8.54 1.50 3.96
CA ALA A 221 -7.62 0.38 3.99
C ALA A 221 -7.35 -0.07 5.43
N LYS A 222 -7.08 -1.35 5.58
CA LYS A 222 -6.71 -1.99 6.84
C LYS A 222 -5.42 -2.75 6.63
N ALA A 223 -4.53 -2.67 7.60
CA ALA A 223 -3.33 -3.47 7.61
C ALA A 223 -3.36 -4.52 8.72
N THR A 224 -2.84 -5.70 8.42
CA THR A 224 -2.65 -6.80 9.38
C THR A 224 -1.21 -7.28 9.29
N VAL A 225 -0.63 -7.64 10.44
CA VAL A 225 0.68 -8.28 10.53
C VAL A 225 0.46 -9.75 10.85
N GLY A 226 1.07 -10.63 10.07
CA GLY A 226 1.17 -12.07 10.33
C GLY A 226 2.40 -12.39 11.19
N GLY A 227 2.35 -13.54 11.86
CA GLY A 227 3.56 -14.16 12.40
C GLY A 227 4.21 -15.05 11.34
N ASN A 228 5.49 -15.35 11.52
CA ASN A 228 6.01 -16.62 11.04
C ASN A 228 5.58 -17.73 11.98
#